data_AF-A0AAW8KUW5-F1
#
_entry.id   AF-A0AAW8KUW5-F1
#
_cell.length_a   1.000
_cell.length_b   1.000
_cell.length_c   1.000
_cell.angle_alpha   90.00
_cell.angle_beta   90.00
_cell.angle_gamma   90.00
#
_symmetry.space_group_name_H-M   'P 1'
#
loop_
_entity.id
_entity.type
_entity.pdbx_description
1 polymer ?
#
loop_
_entity_poly.entity_id
_entity_poly.type
_entity_poly.pdbx_seq_one_letter_code
_entity_poly.pdbx_strand_id
1 'polypeptide(L)'
;GRLRVHTEIQNNALTLPDYFTSRFDDQKKVLRIFSAVIILVFFAIYCASGMVAGARLFENLFGMSYTTAIWLSAIATISYVCIGGFLAISWTDTFQAGLMIFALLLTPIVTYLAIGDTTQFVTLIETARPHAFNIISDLSVVAVLSSMAWGLGYFGQPHILVRFMAADSVKSIPAA
;
A
#
# COMPACT_ATOMS: atom_id res chain seq x y z
N GLY A 1 -19.89 12.18 9.79
CA GLY A 1 -20.53 13.13 10.72
C GLY A 1 -20.14 14.58 10.46
N ARG A 2 -18.90 14.99 10.76
CA ARG A 2 -18.47 16.40 10.63
C ARG A 2 -17.73 16.77 9.33
N LEU A 3 -17.13 15.79 8.65
CA LEU A 3 -16.43 16.02 7.39
C LEU A 3 -17.38 16.25 6.20
N ARG A 4 -18.52 15.55 6.15
CA ARG A 4 -19.52 15.67 5.06
C ARG A 4 -20.23 17.03 5.02
N VAL A 5 -20.52 17.61 6.18
CA VAL A 5 -21.12 18.95 6.29
C VAL A 5 -20.17 20.01 5.73
N HIS A 6 -18.86 19.79 5.81
CA HIS A 6 -17.87 20.67 5.18
C HIS A 6 -17.70 20.41 3.67
N THR A 7 -17.93 19.18 3.17
CA THR A 7 -17.87 18.87 1.73
C THR A 7 -19.11 19.33 0.96
N GLU A 8 -20.29 19.38 1.59
CA GLU A 8 -21.53 19.91 0.97
C GLU A 8 -21.47 21.44 0.76
N ILE A 9 -20.78 22.15 1.65
CA ILE A 9 -20.57 23.60 1.56
C ILE A 9 -19.43 23.95 0.58
N GLN A 10 -18.55 22.99 0.27
CA GLN A 10 -17.35 23.16 -0.57
C GLN A 10 -17.39 22.35 -1.87
N ASN A 11 -18.48 22.52 -2.63
CA ASN A 11 -18.53 22.25 -4.07
C ASN A 11 -18.06 20.84 -4.50
N ASN A 12 -18.46 19.81 -3.74
CA ASN A 12 -18.39 18.42 -4.19
C ASN A 12 -16.97 17.99 -4.64
N ALA A 13 -15.95 18.35 -3.87
CA ALA A 13 -14.57 18.02 -4.16
C ALA A 13 -14.34 16.49 -4.16
N LEU A 14 -14.24 15.90 -5.36
CA LEU A 14 -13.99 14.46 -5.56
C LEU A 14 -12.52 14.05 -5.31
N THR A 15 -11.61 15.01 -5.13
CA THR A 15 -10.17 14.73 -4.96
C THR A 15 -9.54 15.58 -3.83
N LEU A 16 -8.54 15.02 -3.14
CA LEU A 16 -7.76 15.71 -2.09
C LEU A 16 -7.23 17.10 -2.52
N PRO A 17 -6.73 17.30 -3.76
CA PRO A 17 -6.32 18.62 -4.24
C PRO A 17 -7.48 19.64 -4.40
N ASP A 18 -8.68 19.18 -4.76
CA ASP A 18 -9.86 20.06 -4.83
C ASP A 18 -10.34 20.51 -3.44
N TYR A 19 -10.22 19.63 -2.44
CA TYR A 19 -10.49 19.97 -1.04
C TYR A 19 -9.56 21.08 -0.52
N PHE A 20 -8.25 20.97 -0.76
CA PHE A 20 -7.30 22.02 -0.36
C PHE A 20 -7.54 23.34 -1.09
N THR A 21 -7.97 23.30 -2.36
CA THR A 21 -8.28 24.51 -3.14
C THR A 21 -9.53 25.22 -2.60
N SER A 22 -10.56 24.47 -2.21
CA SER A 22 -11.79 25.05 -1.64
C SER A 22 -11.62 25.50 -0.18
N ARG A 23 -10.74 24.85 0.60
CA ARG A 23 -10.45 25.25 1.99
C ARG A 23 -9.68 26.57 2.12
N PHE A 24 -8.82 26.88 1.15
CA PHE A 24 -7.95 28.07 1.16
C PHE A 24 -8.41 29.21 0.23
N ASP A 25 -9.57 29.09 -0.43
CA ASP A 25 -10.15 30.10 -1.34
C ASP A 25 -9.17 30.58 -2.43
N ASP A 26 -8.36 29.65 -2.94
CA ASP A 26 -7.24 29.96 -3.83
C ASP A 26 -7.72 30.06 -5.29
N GLN A 27 -8.09 31.28 -5.72
CA GLN A 27 -8.60 31.63 -7.05
C GLN A 27 -7.69 31.19 -8.22
N LYS A 28 -6.39 30.93 -7.96
CA LYS A 28 -5.42 30.58 -9.01
C LYS A 28 -5.19 29.08 -9.21
N LYS A 29 -5.83 28.19 -8.44
CA LYS A 29 -5.67 26.72 -8.52
C LYS A 29 -4.21 26.23 -8.45
N VAL A 30 -3.27 27.06 -7.98
CA VAL A 30 -1.83 26.74 -7.95
C VAL A 30 -1.57 25.63 -6.93
N LEU A 31 -2.24 25.71 -5.78
CA LEU A 31 -2.17 24.67 -4.74
C LEU A 31 -2.69 23.31 -5.24
N ARG A 32 -3.70 23.31 -6.13
CA ARG A 32 -4.22 22.11 -6.79
C ARG A 32 -3.19 21.46 -7.70
N ILE A 33 -2.59 22.25 -8.58
CA ILE A 33 -1.62 21.79 -9.58
C ILE A 33 -0.36 21.27 -8.87
N PHE A 34 0.16 22.03 -7.90
CA PHE A 34 1.34 21.63 -7.13
C PHE A 34 1.11 20.31 -6.37
N SER A 35 -0.03 20.18 -5.68
CA SER A 35 -0.39 18.95 -4.97
C SER A 35 -0.62 17.78 -5.92
N ALA A 36 -1.28 18.00 -7.06
CA ALA A 36 -1.50 16.97 -8.08
C ALA A 36 -0.17 16.50 -8.70
N VAL A 37 0.76 17.40 -8.98
CA VAL A 37 2.10 17.07 -9.50
C VAL A 37 2.88 16.25 -8.47
N ILE A 38 2.89 16.66 -7.21
CA ILE A 38 3.54 15.91 -6.13
C ILE A 38 2.95 14.50 -6.06
N ILE A 39 1.62 14.37 -5.94
CA ILE A 39 0.96 13.06 -5.88
C ILE A 39 1.33 12.21 -7.11
N LEU A 40 1.29 12.79 -8.31
CA LEU A 40 1.59 12.08 -9.55
C LEU A 40 3.03 11.54 -9.55
N VAL A 41 4.01 12.35 -9.15
CA VAL A 41 5.43 11.94 -9.10
C VAL A 41 5.63 10.82 -8.07
N PHE A 42 5.12 10.98 -6.86
CA PHE A 42 5.25 9.95 -5.82
C PHE A 42 4.50 8.66 -6.17
N PHE A 43 3.32 8.76 -6.78
CA PHE A 43 2.55 7.60 -7.21
C PHE A 43 3.18 6.89 -8.40
N ALA A 44 3.82 7.62 -9.33
CA ALA A 44 4.57 7.03 -10.42
C ALA A 44 5.76 6.20 -9.90
N ILE A 45 6.52 6.72 -8.94
CA ILE A 45 7.62 5.99 -8.29
C ILE A 45 7.08 4.76 -7.54
N TYR A 46 5.95 4.88 -6.84
CA TYR A 46 5.29 3.78 -6.17
C TYR A 46 4.83 2.67 -7.13
N CYS A 47 4.20 3.03 -8.26
CA CYS A 47 3.82 2.05 -9.28
C CYS A 47 5.05 1.41 -9.93
N ALA A 48 6.12 2.19 -10.17
CA ALA A 48 7.37 1.67 -10.72
C ALA A 48 8.03 0.67 -9.77
N SER A 49 8.08 0.95 -8.46
CA SER A 49 8.66 0.02 -7.48
C SER A 49 7.88 -1.29 -7.40
N GLY A 50 6.54 -1.23 -7.48
CA GLY A 50 5.68 -2.42 -7.56
C GLY A 50 5.95 -3.27 -8.80
N MET A 51 6.05 -2.65 -9.98
CA MET A 51 6.40 -3.37 -11.22
C MET A 51 7.80 -3.99 -11.18
N VAL A 52 8.78 -3.27 -10.62
CA VAL A 52 10.14 -3.80 -10.46
C VAL A 52 10.18 -4.98 -9.49
N ALA A 53 9.44 -4.92 -8.38
CA ALA A 53 9.32 -6.03 -7.44
C ALA A 53 8.69 -7.27 -8.11
N GLY A 54 7.63 -7.08 -8.91
CA GLY A 54 7.02 -8.15 -9.70
C GLY A 54 7.99 -8.77 -10.70
N ALA A 55 8.75 -7.94 -11.42
CA ALA A 55 9.75 -8.42 -12.37
C ALA A 55 10.88 -9.21 -11.70
N ARG A 56 11.37 -8.77 -10.53
CA ARG A 56 12.37 -9.52 -9.74
C ARG A 56 11.83 -10.87 -9.26
N LEU A 57 10.55 -10.94 -8.91
CA LEU A 57 9.90 -12.19 -8.57
C LEU A 57 9.88 -13.16 -9.76
N PHE A 58 9.51 -12.69 -10.95
CA PHE A 58 9.54 -13.51 -12.17
C PHE A 58 10.95 -13.94 -12.57
N GLU A 59 11.93 -13.03 -12.46
CA GLU A 59 13.35 -13.33 -12.68
C GLU A 59 13.83 -14.46 -11.75
N ASN A 60 13.53 -14.37 -10.45
CA ASN A 60 13.96 -15.37 -9.47
C ASN A 60 13.23 -16.71 -9.57
N LEU A 61 11.94 -16.71 -9.91
CA LEU A 61 11.15 -17.95 -9.99
C LEU A 61 11.38 -18.71 -11.30
N PHE A 62 11.47 -18.01 -12.43
CA PHE A 62 11.58 -18.62 -13.76
C PHE A 62 12.99 -18.59 -14.33
N GLY A 63 13.96 -17.95 -13.65
CA GLY A 63 15.34 -17.84 -14.10
C GLY A 63 15.50 -17.02 -15.39
N MET A 64 14.54 -16.16 -15.71
CA MET A 64 14.49 -15.40 -16.95
C MET A 64 15.19 -14.04 -16.82
N SER A 65 15.66 -13.46 -17.94
CA SER A 65 16.26 -12.13 -17.94
C SER A 65 15.30 -11.06 -17.39
N TYR A 66 15.82 -10.16 -16.55
CA TYR A 66 15.10 -9.03 -15.97
C TYR A 66 14.30 -8.23 -17.00
N THR A 67 14.86 -7.99 -18.19
CA THR A 67 14.18 -7.24 -19.25
C THR A 67 12.90 -7.95 -19.70
N THR A 68 12.97 -9.27 -19.89
CA THR A 68 11.82 -10.08 -20.28
C THR A 68 10.81 -10.17 -19.14
N ALA A 69 11.28 -10.29 -17.89
CA ALA A 69 10.43 -10.32 -16.71
C ALA A 69 9.62 -9.03 -16.52
N ILE A 70 10.23 -7.85 -16.75
CA ILE A 70 9.54 -6.56 -16.73
C ILE A 70 8.43 -6.51 -17.77
N TRP A 71 8.73 -6.87 -19.02
CA TRP A 71 7.74 -6.81 -20.10
C TRP A 71 6.58 -7.77 -19.84
N LEU A 72 6.86 -8.98 -19.37
CA LEU A 72 5.84 -9.97 -19.03
C LEU A 72 4.95 -9.47 -17.88
N SER A 73 5.55 -8.96 -16.80
CA SER A 73 4.81 -8.42 -15.67
C SER A 73 3.94 -7.23 -16.08
N ALA A 74 4.48 -6.30 -16.88
CA ALA A 74 3.75 -5.12 -17.34
C ALA A 74 2.57 -5.49 -18.25
N ILE A 75 2.77 -6.40 -19.20
CA ILE A 75 1.70 -6.88 -20.09
C ILE A 75 0.62 -7.57 -19.28
N ALA A 76 0.98 -8.49 -18.38
CA ALA A 76 0.03 -9.18 -17.53
C ALA A 76 -0.81 -8.17 -16.73
N THR A 77 -0.16 -7.18 -16.09
CA THR A 77 -0.84 -6.13 -15.33
C THR A 77 -1.79 -5.29 -16.18
N ILE A 78 -1.34 -4.81 -17.33
CA ILE A 78 -2.19 -4.00 -18.22
C ILE A 78 -3.37 -4.81 -18.73
N SER A 79 -3.15 -6.06 -19.16
CA SER A 79 -4.20 -6.91 -19.70
C SER A 79 -5.34 -7.13 -18.71
N TYR A 80 -5.04 -7.51 -17.46
CA TYR A 80 -6.12 -7.76 -16.49
C TYR A 80 -6.80 -6.46 -16.02
N VAL A 81 -6.07 -5.34 -15.95
CA VAL A 81 -6.65 -4.03 -15.62
C VAL A 81 -7.62 -3.55 -16.71
N CYS A 82 -7.26 -3.74 -17.98
CA CYS A 82 -8.09 -3.32 -19.11
C CYS A 82 -9.33 -4.20 -19.32
N ILE A 83 -9.23 -5.52 -19.10
CA ILE A 83 -10.31 -6.48 -19.37
C ILE A 83 -11.35 -6.50 -18.22
N GLY A 84 -10.93 -6.17 -17.00
CA GLY A 84 -11.61 -6.62 -15.79
C GLY A 84 -12.85 -5.86 -15.33
N GLY A 85 -12.98 -4.56 -15.64
CA GLY A 85 -13.98 -3.70 -14.99
C GLY A 85 -13.87 -3.68 -13.45
N PHE A 86 -14.85 -3.07 -12.76
CA PHE A 86 -14.85 -2.97 -11.28
C PHE A 86 -14.88 -4.34 -10.57
N LEU A 87 -15.55 -5.32 -11.18
CA LEU A 87 -15.73 -6.64 -10.57
C LEU A 87 -14.43 -7.46 -10.58
N ALA A 88 -13.69 -7.53 -11.69
CA ALA A 88 -12.45 -8.31 -11.71
C ALA A 88 -11.34 -7.67 -10.86
N ILE A 89 -11.32 -6.34 -10.74
CA ILE A 89 -10.40 -5.65 -9.82
C ILE A 89 -10.69 -6.08 -8.37
N SER A 90 -11.96 -6.19 -7.99
CA SER A 90 -12.34 -6.60 -6.62
C SER A 90 -12.03 -8.08 -6.34
N TRP A 91 -12.23 -8.95 -7.34
CA TRP A 91 -11.89 -10.37 -7.22
C TRP A 91 -10.37 -10.60 -7.11
N THR A 92 -9.58 -9.89 -7.92
CA THR A 92 -8.12 -9.99 -7.89
C THR A 92 -7.55 -9.45 -6.58
N ASP A 93 -8.07 -8.35 -6.05
CA ASP A 93 -7.71 -7.82 -4.72
C ASP A 93 -8.00 -8.84 -3.60
N THR A 94 -9.17 -9.48 -3.64
CA THR A 94 -9.56 -10.51 -2.65
C THR A 94 -8.62 -11.72 -2.71
N PHE A 95 -8.32 -12.21 -3.91
CA PHE A 95 -7.42 -13.35 -4.09
C PHE A 95 -5.99 -13.01 -3.66
N GLN A 96 -5.49 -11.82 -4.01
CA GLN A 96 -4.17 -11.35 -3.61
C GLN A 96 -4.08 -11.19 -2.09
N ALA A 97 -5.08 -10.59 -1.44
CA ALA A 97 -5.14 -10.46 0.00
C ALA A 97 -5.13 -11.83 0.68
N GLY A 98 -5.92 -12.79 0.17
CA GLY A 98 -5.91 -14.17 0.63
C GLY A 98 -4.53 -14.82 0.52
N LEU A 99 -3.90 -14.74 -0.66
CA LEU A 99 -2.55 -15.25 -0.88
C LEU A 99 -1.52 -14.62 0.07
N MET A 100 -1.60 -13.30 0.31
CA MET A 100 -0.69 -12.62 1.23
C MET A 100 -0.87 -13.10 2.69
N ILE A 101 -2.10 -13.34 3.13
CA ILE A 101 -2.37 -13.90 4.47
C ILE A 101 -1.77 -15.30 4.58
N PHE A 102 -2.00 -16.17 3.60
CA PHE A 102 -1.40 -17.51 3.60
C PHE A 102 0.12 -17.45 3.57
N ALA A 103 0.72 -16.58 2.75
CA ALA A 103 2.16 -16.40 2.70
C ALA A 103 2.72 -15.94 4.06
N LEU A 104 2.07 -14.97 4.73
CA LEU A 104 2.49 -14.49 6.05
C LEU A 104 2.41 -15.55 7.14
N LEU A 105 1.42 -16.44 7.09
CA LEU A 105 1.28 -17.53 8.06
C LEU A 105 2.20 -18.72 7.75
N LEU A 106 2.29 -19.12 6.48
CA LEU A 106 3.07 -20.29 6.06
C LEU A 106 4.57 -20.04 6.07
N THR A 107 5.04 -18.83 5.72
CA THR A 107 6.48 -18.52 5.67
C THR A 107 7.21 -18.89 6.97
N PRO A 108 6.80 -18.41 8.17
CA PRO A 108 7.50 -18.76 9.40
C PRO A 108 7.40 -20.26 9.73
N ILE A 109 6.28 -20.91 9.43
CA ILE A 109 6.08 -22.35 9.67
C ILE A 109 7.03 -23.17 8.81
N VAL A 110 7.08 -22.89 7.50
CA VAL A 110 7.96 -23.60 6.55
C VAL A 110 9.42 -23.33 6.87
N THR A 111 9.79 -22.09 7.21
CA THR A 111 11.17 -21.77 7.63
C THR A 111 11.57 -22.53 8.89
N TYR A 112 10.70 -22.65 9.89
CA TYR A 112 10.97 -23.43 11.10
C TYR A 112 11.15 -24.92 10.79
N LEU A 113 10.24 -25.51 10.00
CA LEU A 113 10.31 -26.93 9.62
C LEU A 113 11.55 -27.26 8.76
N ALA A 114 11.98 -26.33 7.89
CA ALA A 114 13.16 -26.51 7.04
C ALA A 114 14.48 -26.53 7.84
N ILE A 115 14.54 -25.82 8.97
CA ILE A 115 15.73 -25.80 9.84
C ILE A 115 15.75 -27.03 10.76
N GLY A 116 14.60 -27.51 11.24
CA GLY A 116 14.46 -28.78 11.95
C GLY A 116 15.07 -28.83 13.37
N ASP A 117 15.93 -27.88 13.74
CA ASP A 117 16.51 -27.73 15.07
C ASP A 117 16.28 -26.31 15.62
N THR A 118 15.61 -26.23 16.77
CA THR A 118 15.34 -24.98 17.49
C THR A 118 16.62 -24.22 17.85
N THR A 119 17.73 -24.93 18.10
CA THR A 119 19.02 -24.31 18.47
C THR A 119 19.66 -23.60 17.29
N GLN A 120 19.61 -24.23 16.10
CA GLN A 120 20.06 -23.64 14.85
C GLN A 120 19.15 -22.48 14.41
N PHE A 121 17.84 -22.58 14.67
CA PHE A 121 16.90 -21.51 14.37
C PHE A 121 17.20 -20.22 15.16
N VAL A 122 17.43 -20.34 16.48
CA VAL A 122 17.75 -19.18 17.34
C VAL A 122 19.08 -18.55 16.95
N THR A 123 20.11 -19.36 16.69
CA THR A 123 21.43 -18.86 16.29
C THR A 123 21.42 -18.19 14.91
N LEU A 124 20.66 -18.71 13.94
CA LEU A 124 20.49 -18.08 12.62
C LEU A 124 19.77 -16.73 12.72
N ILE A 125 18.72 -16.66 13.56
CA ILE A 125 17.99 -15.41 13.81
C ILE A 125 18.89 -14.37 14.45
N GLU A 126 19.66 -14.76 15.46
CA GLU A 126 20.57 -13.88 16.18
C GLU A 126 21.73 -13.39 15.30
N THR A 127 22.17 -14.22 14.35
CA THR A 127 23.16 -13.82 13.33
C THR A 127 22.57 -12.83 12.31
N ALA A 128 21.34 -13.05 11.86
CA ALA A 128 20.69 -12.21 10.85
C ALA A 128 20.21 -10.85 11.41
N ARG A 129 19.71 -10.85 12.65
CA ARG A 129 19.36 -9.65 13.40
C ARG A 129 19.76 -9.87 14.87
N PRO A 130 20.87 -9.28 15.34
CA PRO A 130 21.20 -9.32 16.76
C PRO A 130 20.04 -8.71 17.56
N HIS A 131 19.69 -9.34 18.69
CA HIS A 131 18.55 -8.97 19.53
C HIS A 131 17.15 -9.08 18.89
N ALA A 132 16.94 -9.91 17.86
CA ALA A 132 15.62 -10.09 17.23
C ALA A 132 14.48 -10.47 18.21
N PHE A 133 14.79 -11.10 19.34
CA PHE A 133 13.81 -11.48 20.38
C PHE A 133 13.50 -10.35 21.37
N ASN A 134 14.27 -9.26 21.36
CA ASN A 134 14.00 -8.09 22.16
C ASN A 134 13.01 -7.18 21.42
N ILE A 135 11.75 -7.22 21.86
CA ILE A 135 10.66 -6.41 21.28
C ILE A 135 10.79 -4.93 21.71
N ILE A 136 11.56 -4.62 22.76
CA ILE A 136 11.54 -3.32 23.45
C ILE A 136 12.94 -2.70 23.64
N SER A 137 13.97 -3.50 23.90
CA SER A 137 15.34 -3.00 24.06
C SER A 137 16.01 -2.79 22.68
N ASP A 138 16.69 -1.64 22.51
CA ASP A 138 17.29 -1.13 21.26
C ASP A 138 16.34 -0.56 20.19
N LEU A 139 15.16 -0.05 20.57
CA LEU A 139 14.43 0.85 19.68
C LEU A 139 15.19 2.18 19.53
N SER A 140 16.01 2.27 18.48
CA SER A 140 16.53 3.55 18.00
C SER A 140 15.37 4.52 17.79
N VAL A 141 15.57 5.81 18.09
CA VAL A 141 14.60 6.87 17.80
C VAL A 141 14.15 6.81 16.33
N VAL A 142 15.04 6.39 15.43
CA VAL A 142 14.74 6.17 14.01
C VAL A 142 13.75 5.03 13.79
N ALA A 143 13.85 3.93 14.55
CA ALA A 143 12.93 2.80 14.44
C ALA A 143 11.52 3.19 14.91
N VAL A 144 11.40 3.91 16.03
CA VAL A 144 10.11 4.42 16.53
C VAL A 144 9.48 5.37 15.51
N LEU A 145 10.24 6.36 15.03
CA LEU A 145 9.74 7.32 14.03
C LEU A 145 9.35 6.63 12.72
N SER A 146 10.09 5.61 12.28
CA SER A 146 9.78 4.85 11.06
C SER A 146 8.50 4.01 11.22
N SER A 147 8.32 3.36 12.37
CA SER A 147 7.08 2.62 12.68
C SER A 147 5.87 3.56 12.77
N MET A 148 6.05 4.75 13.38
CA MET A 148 5.02 5.78 13.40
C MET A 148 4.73 6.32 12.00
N ALA A 149 5.74 6.52 11.16
CA ALA A 149 5.57 6.98 9.79
C ALA A 149 4.77 5.98 8.95
N TRP A 150 4.98 4.67 9.14
CA TRP A 150 4.15 3.63 8.52
C TRP A 150 2.71 3.64 9.03
N GLY A 151 2.52 3.68 10.35
CA GLY A 151 1.18 3.68 10.96
C GLY A 151 0.35 4.94 10.65
N LEU A 152 0.97 6.12 10.74
CA LEU A 152 0.32 7.40 10.44
C LEU A 152 0.20 7.63 8.93
N GLY A 153 1.16 7.17 8.15
CA GLY A 153 1.18 7.31 6.70
C GLY A 153 0.02 6.58 6.01
N TYR A 154 -0.46 5.47 6.58
CA TYR A 154 -1.62 4.73 6.07
C TYR A 154 -2.88 5.62 5.98
N PHE A 155 -3.13 6.47 6.98
CA PHE A 155 -4.25 7.41 6.97
C PHE A 155 -4.14 8.49 5.88
N GLY A 156 -2.91 8.80 5.44
CA GLY A 156 -2.65 9.78 4.39
C GLY A 156 -2.72 9.21 2.97
N GLN A 157 -2.87 7.90 2.80
CA GLN A 157 -2.86 7.29 1.47
C GLN A 157 -4.14 7.68 0.70
N PRO A 158 -4.00 8.25 -0.52
CA PRO A 158 -5.14 8.69 -1.33
C PRO A 158 -6.18 7.59 -1.57
N HIS A 159 -5.74 6.33 -1.68
CA HIS A 159 -6.62 5.19 -1.93
C HIS A 159 -7.62 4.93 -0.79
N ILE A 160 -7.27 5.27 0.45
CA ILE A 160 -8.14 5.12 1.64
C ILE A 160 -9.00 6.36 1.83
N LEU A 161 -8.38 7.53 1.69
CA LEU A 161 -9.06 8.82 1.80
C LEU A 161 -10.20 8.96 0.79
N VAL A 162 -9.98 8.54 -0.46
CA VAL A 162 -11.03 8.58 -1.50
C VAL A 162 -12.16 7.58 -1.21
N ARG A 163 -11.89 6.41 -0.60
CA ARG A 163 -12.95 5.47 -0.18
C ARG A 163 -13.83 6.04 0.94
N PHE A 164 -13.25 6.80 1.88
CA PHE A 164 -14.04 7.50 2.91
C PHE A 164 -14.77 8.73 2.36
N MET A 165 -14.21 9.42 1.37
CA MET A 165 -14.86 10.56 0.70
C MET A 165 -15.97 10.12 -0.28
N ALA A 166 -15.84 8.94 -0.89
CA ALA A 166 -16.83 8.31 -1.77
C ALA A 166 -17.90 7.50 -1.01
N ALA A 167 -17.87 7.47 0.33
CA ALA A 167 -18.91 6.83 1.12
C ALA A 167 -20.25 7.59 1.01
N ASP A 168 -21.19 6.97 0.31
CA ASP A 168 -22.37 7.62 -0.31
C ASP A 168 -23.39 8.24 0.65
N SER A 169 -23.53 7.82 1.92
CA SER A 169 -24.60 8.36 2.78
C SER A 169 -24.33 8.21 4.28
N VAL A 170 -24.65 9.25 5.06
CA VAL A 170 -24.72 9.19 6.54
C VAL A 170 -25.82 8.23 7.00
N LYS A 171 -26.72 7.81 6.09
CA LYS A 171 -27.92 6.99 6.38
C LYS A 171 -27.75 5.49 6.17
N SER A 172 -26.60 5.02 5.67
CA SER A 172 -26.29 3.59 5.49
C SER A 172 -25.29 3.05 6.53
N ILE A 173 -25.01 3.82 7.59
CA ILE A 173 -24.35 3.31 8.78
C ILE A 173 -25.44 2.62 9.62
N PRO A 174 -25.45 1.27 9.77
CA PRO A 174 -26.29 0.65 10.78
C PRO A 174 -25.83 1.22 12.12
N ALA A 175 -26.76 1.76 12.89
CA ALA A 175 -26.48 2.16 14.26
C ALA A 175 -25.88 0.97 15.01
N ALA A 176 -24.65 1.12 15.48
CA ALA A 176 -24.17 0.34 16.61
C ALA A 176 -24.94 0.78 17.87
#